data_AF-A0A935DGR1-F1
#
_entry.id   AF-A0A935DGR1-F1
#
_cell.length_a   1.000
_cell.length_b   1.000
_cell.length_c   1.000
_cell.angle_alpha   90.00
_cell.angle_beta   90.00
_cell.angle_gamma   90.00
#
_symmetry.space_group_name_H-M   'P 1'
#
loop_
_entity.id
_entity.type
_entity.pdbx_description
1 polymer ?
#
loop_
_entity_poly.entity_id
_entity_poly.type
_entity_poly.pdbx_seq_one_letter_code
_entity_poly.pdbx_strand_id
1 'polypeptide(L)'
;MIDDSPESVGGGVLFRIPLGGGLARALVFESHGLTGAAVTATAIVWAVRRSGELRVATHAQPSAPRVLATRPRGFMSAMVTDGTEVYCSSPDGPTVAVPLAGGPERVLFPAPSTALSLAPDGLVFVAGGAVRWAPRRGGATAVLAPSHGVAAIAVRGAYAYWAEQARPRGTLTGSLRRVHLAGGDVETLVDGIDDPDALAVGDERAWYAGTHFVPEARVGVVALGSVTIADRRHPVSESAVAVTSLLCEGPSLYVAGTVGHNIGGVVQRRPA
;
A
#
# COMPACT_ATOMS: atom_id res chain seq x y z
N MET A 1 17.94 20.07 -27.24
CA MET A 1 16.76 20.87 -26.88
C MET A 1 15.91 19.95 -26.05
N ILE A 2 15.97 20.09 -24.72
CA ILE A 2 15.16 19.30 -23.80
C ILE A 2 13.75 19.85 -23.95
N ASP A 3 12.82 18.98 -24.32
CA ASP A 3 11.40 19.26 -24.38
C ASP A 3 10.91 19.48 -22.95
N ASP A 4 10.75 20.75 -22.58
CA ASP A 4 10.28 21.23 -21.27
C ASP A 4 8.75 21.43 -21.30
N SER A 5 8.04 20.58 -22.05
CA SER A 5 6.59 20.49 -21.94
C SER A 5 6.22 20.17 -20.49
N PRO A 6 5.35 20.96 -19.83
CA PRO A 6 4.90 20.63 -18.48
C PRO A 6 4.02 19.37 -18.58
N GLU A 7 4.63 18.20 -18.41
CA GLU A 7 3.87 17.00 -18.08
C GLU A 7 2.99 17.34 -16.88
N SER A 8 1.67 17.28 -17.08
CA SER A 8 0.67 17.57 -16.07
C SER A 8 0.87 16.62 -14.87
N VAL A 9 1.51 17.12 -13.80
CA VAL A 9 1.85 16.31 -12.64
C VAL A 9 0.62 16.17 -11.75
N GLY A 10 -0.04 15.02 -11.79
CA GLY A 10 -1.10 14.70 -10.84
C GLY A 10 -0.61 14.82 -9.41
N GLY A 11 -1.33 15.58 -8.58
CA GLY A 11 -1.06 15.68 -7.15
C GLY A 11 -1.28 14.34 -6.45
N GLY A 12 -0.64 14.13 -5.30
CA GLY A 12 -0.88 12.98 -4.43
C GLY A 12 -1.77 13.39 -3.25
N VAL A 13 -2.69 12.52 -2.87
CA VAL A 13 -3.54 12.71 -1.69
C VAL A 13 -3.55 11.46 -0.83
N LEU A 14 -3.58 11.67 0.49
CA LEU A 14 -3.86 10.63 1.47
C LEU A 14 -5.19 10.93 2.15
N PHE A 15 -6.13 10.00 2.04
CA PHE A 15 -7.42 10.06 2.73
C PHE A 15 -7.49 9.10 3.91
N ARG A 16 -8.26 9.48 4.92
CA ARG A 16 -8.75 8.60 5.98
C ARG A 16 -10.26 8.41 5.83
N ILE A 17 -10.70 7.17 5.84
CA ILE A 17 -12.10 6.76 5.68
C ILE A 17 -12.51 5.92 6.91
N PRO A 18 -13.47 6.39 7.74
CA PRO A 18 -13.98 5.61 8.85
C PRO A 18 -14.74 4.36 8.39
N LEU A 19 -14.39 3.18 8.91
CA LEU A 19 -15.03 1.91 8.56
C LEU A 19 -16.47 1.79 9.10
N GLY A 20 -16.77 2.47 10.21
CA GLY A 20 -18.13 2.56 10.78
C GLY A 20 -19.08 3.49 10.02
N GLY A 21 -18.65 4.09 8.91
CA GLY A 21 -19.34 5.16 8.21
C GLY A 21 -18.96 6.55 8.74
N GLY A 22 -18.95 7.54 7.84
CA GLY A 22 -18.50 8.90 8.11
C GLY A 22 -17.95 9.58 6.85
N LEU A 23 -17.60 10.86 6.95
CA LEU A 23 -16.97 11.56 5.83
C LEU A 23 -15.49 11.18 5.72
N ALA A 24 -15.04 10.91 4.50
CA ALA A 24 -13.62 10.80 4.23
C ALA A 24 -12.94 12.16 4.47
N ARG A 25 -11.75 12.14 5.08
CA ARG A 25 -10.96 13.34 5.35
C ARG A 25 -9.60 13.25 4.65
N ALA A 26 -9.26 14.27 3.87
CA ALA A 26 -7.91 14.43 3.36
C ALA A 26 -6.97 14.77 4.52
N LEU A 27 -5.87 14.03 4.61
CA LEU A 27 -4.84 14.18 5.64
C LEU A 27 -3.59 14.87 5.08
N VAL A 28 -3.19 14.48 3.86
CA VAL A 28 -2.00 15.01 3.19
C VAL A 28 -2.38 15.35 1.76
N PHE A 29 -1.89 16.49 1.28
CA PHE A 29 -1.93 16.88 -0.13
C PHE A 29 -0.50 17.23 -0.55
N GLU A 30 0.01 16.56 -1.57
CA GLU A 30 1.37 16.76 -2.08
C GLU A 30 1.31 17.07 -3.57
N SER A 31 1.72 18.27 -3.95
CA SER A 31 1.70 18.73 -5.35
C SER A 31 2.62 17.92 -6.27
N HIS A 32 3.58 17.18 -5.71
CA HIS A 32 4.59 16.42 -6.46
C HIS A 32 4.35 14.89 -6.46
N GLY A 33 3.15 14.47 -6.08
CA GLY A 33 2.74 13.07 -6.06
C GLY A 33 3.25 12.29 -4.84
N LEU A 34 2.40 11.36 -4.38
CA LEU A 34 2.72 10.41 -3.32
C LEU A 34 3.06 9.05 -3.93
N THR A 35 4.11 8.41 -3.44
CA THR A 35 4.50 7.05 -3.85
C THR A 35 4.15 5.98 -2.83
N GLY A 36 4.06 6.37 -1.55
CA GLY A 36 3.67 5.49 -0.47
C GLY A 36 3.29 6.30 0.76
N ALA A 37 2.59 5.66 1.69
CA ALA A 37 2.27 6.21 2.99
C ALA A 37 2.21 5.09 4.03
N ALA A 38 2.55 5.43 5.27
CA ALA A 38 2.35 4.60 6.45
C ALA A 38 1.80 5.49 7.57
N VAL A 39 0.97 4.93 8.45
CA VAL A 39 0.42 5.67 9.59
C VAL A 39 0.71 4.95 10.90
N THR A 40 0.83 5.76 11.95
CA THR A 40 0.82 5.30 13.34
C THR A 40 -0.37 5.94 14.04
N ALA A 41 -0.61 5.57 15.29
CA ALA A 41 -1.60 6.21 16.15
C ALA A 41 -1.42 7.73 16.29
N THR A 42 -0.20 8.27 16.08
CA THR A 42 0.13 9.68 16.32
C THR A 42 0.68 10.43 15.10
N ALA A 43 1.12 9.71 14.07
CA ALA A 43 1.82 10.29 12.95
C ALA A 43 1.40 9.69 11.60
N ILE A 44 1.63 10.48 10.56
CA ILE A 44 1.50 10.10 9.16
C ILE A 44 2.88 10.25 8.55
N VAL A 45 3.31 9.22 7.81
CA VAL A 45 4.56 9.19 7.07
C VAL A 45 4.25 9.00 5.61
N TRP A 46 4.91 9.75 4.75
CA TRP A 46 4.70 9.63 3.31
C TRP A 46 5.97 9.91 2.52
N ALA A 47 6.05 9.30 1.35
CA ALA A 47 7.14 9.50 0.42
C ALA A 47 6.69 10.40 -0.74
N VAL A 48 7.54 11.37 -1.08
CA VAL A 48 7.30 12.34 -2.16
C VAL A 48 8.11 11.94 -3.38
N ARG A 49 7.44 11.74 -4.53
CA ARG A 49 8.06 11.16 -5.73
C ARG A 49 9.25 11.97 -6.25
N ARG A 50 9.07 13.28 -6.48
CA ARG A 50 10.07 14.12 -7.16
C ARG A 50 11.23 14.53 -6.27
N SER A 51 10.97 14.92 -5.02
CA SER A 51 12.05 15.30 -4.09
C SER A 51 12.77 14.09 -3.51
N GLY A 52 12.12 12.92 -3.56
CA GLY A 52 12.62 11.70 -2.96
C GLY A 52 12.70 11.76 -1.43
N GLU A 53 11.97 12.71 -0.83
CA GLU A 53 11.89 12.89 0.61
C GLU A 53 10.91 11.89 1.23
N LEU A 54 11.32 11.33 2.37
CA LEU A 54 10.43 10.69 3.33
C LEU A 54 10.06 11.73 4.39
N ARG A 55 8.78 12.04 4.52
CA ARG A 55 8.25 13.07 5.41
C ARG A 55 7.41 12.45 6.51
N VAL A 56 7.36 13.12 7.65
CA VAL A 56 6.49 12.79 8.77
C VAL A 56 5.80 14.03 9.31
N ALA A 57 4.53 13.89 9.68
CA ALA A 57 3.79 14.89 10.44
C ALA A 57 2.88 14.21 11.46
N THR A 58 2.49 14.95 12.50
CA THR A 58 1.49 14.46 13.46
C THR A 58 0.09 14.54 12.86
N HIS A 59 -0.84 13.70 13.32
CA HIS A 59 -2.25 13.80 12.92
C HIS A 59 -2.86 15.19 13.20
N ALA A 60 -2.34 15.91 14.21
CA ALA A 60 -2.82 17.22 14.61
C ALA A 60 -2.29 18.37 13.72
N GLN A 61 -1.10 18.22 13.12
CA GLN A 61 -0.47 19.28 12.31
C GLN A 61 0.18 18.72 11.03
N PRO A 62 -0.62 18.28 10.04
CA PRO A 62 -0.08 17.74 8.79
C PRO A 62 0.66 18.78 7.93
N SER A 63 0.41 20.07 8.14
CA SER A 63 0.89 21.18 7.28
C SER A 63 2.34 21.59 7.50
N ALA A 64 3.05 21.05 8.50
CA ALA A 64 4.47 21.33 8.75
C ALA A 64 5.27 20.01 8.86
N PRO A 65 5.44 19.28 7.75
CA PRO A 65 6.18 18.01 7.77
C PRO A 65 7.66 18.19 8.09
N ARG A 66 8.20 17.25 8.85
CA ARG A 66 9.64 17.07 9.02
C ARG A 66 10.15 16.05 8.01
N VAL A 67 11.29 16.31 7.37
CA VAL A 67 12.00 15.35 6.53
C VAL A 67 12.77 14.36 7.41
N LEU A 68 12.52 13.06 7.22
CA LEU A 68 13.23 11.97 7.89
C LEU A 68 14.46 11.51 7.10
N ALA A 69 14.34 11.44 5.78
CA ALA A 69 15.39 10.99 4.87
C ALA A 69 15.14 11.53 3.45
N THR A 70 16.19 11.57 2.63
CA THR A 70 16.10 11.97 1.22
C THR A 70 16.88 10.99 0.37
N ARG A 71 16.29 10.54 -0.74
CA ARG A 71 16.94 9.65 -1.71
C ARG A 71 16.84 10.21 -3.12
N PRO A 72 17.93 10.20 -3.93
CA PRO A 72 17.92 10.76 -5.27
C PRO A 72 16.88 10.15 -6.23
N ARG A 73 16.47 8.90 -6.01
CA ARG A 73 15.42 8.21 -6.79
C ARG A 73 14.12 7.99 -6.02
N GLY A 74 14.01 8.59 -4.83
CA GLY A 74 12.87 8.46 -3.93
C GLY A 74 12.62 7.08 -3.36
N PHE A 75 11.52 6.97 -2.63
CA PHE A 75 10.99 5.73 -2.07
C PHE A 75 9.79 5.32 -2.91
N MET A 76 9.92 4.31 -3.78
CA MET A 76 8.99 4.13 -4.91
C MET A 76 7.98 2.99 -4.77
N SER A 77 7.78 2.41 -3.58
CA SER A 77 6.84 1.28 -3.45
C SER A 77 6.13 1.27 -2.09
N ALA A 78 6.21 0.17 -1.36
CA ALA A 78 5.46 -0.04 -0.14
C ALA A 78 6.19 0.56 1.07
N MET A 79 5.40 1.10 1.99
CA MET A 79 5.89 1.57 3.28
C MET A 79 5.00 1.02 4.39
N VAL A 80 5.65 0.61 5.49
CA VAL A 80 4.97 0.17 6.71
C VAL A 80 5.74 0.67 7.94
N THR A 81 5.07 0.81 9.07
CA THR A 81 5.70 1.31 10.30
C THR A 81 5.23 0.55 11.53
N ASP A 82 6.17 0.28 12.44
CA ASP A 82 5.87 -0.34 13.74
C ASP A 82 5.70 0.69 14.86
N GLY A 83 5.58 1.98 14.49
CA GLY A 83 5.51 3.08 15.45
C GLY A 83 6.87 3.61 15.89
N THR A 84 7.97 2.95 15.55
CA THR A 84 9.34 3.40 15.89
C THR A 84 10.20 3.63 14.65
N GLU A 85 10.08 2.76 13.65
CA GLU A 85 10.77 2.86 12.37
C GLU A 85 9.76 2.80 11.23
N VAL A 86 10.15 3.36 10.09
CA VAL A 86 9.43 3.20 8.82
C VAL A 86 10.28 2.31 7.94
N TYR A 87 9.67 1.25 7.46
CA TYR A 87 10.28 0.29 6.56
C TYR A 87 9.82 0.58 5.15
N CYS A 88 10.77 0.76 4.23
CA CYS A 88 10.50 1.14 2.86
C CYS A 88 11.06 0.09 1.91
N SER A 89 10.22 -0.43 1.01
CA SER A 89 10.68 -1.21 -0.14
C SER A 89 11.16 -0.31 -1.27
N SER A 90 11.97 -0.87 -2.17
CA SER A 90 12.46 -0.17 -3.36
C SER A 90 12.60 -1.15 -4.52
N PRO A 91 12.00 -0.86 -5.69
CA PRO A 91 12.05 -1.73 -6.86
C PRO A 91 13.44 -1.75 -7.52
N ASP A 92 14.28 -0.74 -7.23
CA ASP A 92 15.61 -0.57 -7.82
C ASP A 92 16.73 -0.51 -6.76
N GLY A 93 16.41 -0.82 -5.50
CA GLY A 93 17.35 -0.63 -4.40
C GLY A 93 17.02 -1.40 -3.14
N PRO A 94 17.75 -1.15 -2.04
CA PRO A 94 17.58 -1.92 -0.83
C PRO A 94 16.26 -1.62 -0.12
N THR A 95 15.78 -2.63 0.60
CA THR A 95 14.77 -2.43 1.65
C THR A 95 15.46 -1.83 2.87
N VAL A 96 14.92 -0.74 3.40
CA VAL A 96 15.54 -0.01 4.51
C VAL A 96 14.59 0.27 5.65
N ALA A 97 15.15 0.52 6.82
CA ALA A 97 14.49 1.07 7.99
C ALA A 97 14.96 2.51 8.22
N VAL A 98 14.02 3.42 8.47
CA VAL A 98 14.29 4.82 8.81
C VAL A 98 13.68 5.12 10.19
N PRO A 99 14.45 5.55 11.19
CA PRO A 99 13.91 5.89 12.50
C PRO A 99 12.94 7.06 12.43
N LEU A 100 11.75 6.90 13.03
CA LEU A 100 10.77 8.00 13.12
C LEU A 100 11.27 9.15 13.98
N ALA A 101 12.16 8.90 14.93
CA ALA A 101 12.81 9.96 15.70
C ALA A 101 13.79 10.79 14.83
N GLY A 102 14.14 10.33 13.64
CA GLY A 102 15.26 10.81 12.85
C GLY A 102 16.55 10.03 13.17
N GLY A 103 17.53 10.10 12.28
CA GLY A 103 18.77 9.34 12.37
C GLY A 103 19.15 8.70 11.03
N PRO A 104 20.26 7.94 10.99
CA PRO A 104 20.69 7.27 9.76
C PRO A 104 19.70 6.17 9.35
N GLU A 105 19.51 6.02 8.03
CA GLU A 105 18.82 4.86 7.49
C GLU A 105 19.66 3.58 7.66
N ARG A 106 18.99 2.46 7.88
CA ARG A 106 19.62 1.13 7.98
C ARG A 106 19.16 0.25 6.82
N VAL A 107 20.11 -0.30 6.07
CA VAL A 107 19.81 -1.33 5.08
C VAL A 107 19.44 -2.62 5.80
N LEU A 108 18.24 -3.13 5.52
CA LEU A 108 17.80 -4.43 6.02
C LEU A 108 18.18 -5.54 5.05
N PHE A 109 17.88 -5.33 3.76
CA PHE A 109 18.18 -6.28 2.69
C PHE A 109 18.69 -5.51 1.46
N PRO A 110 19.84 -5.89 0.88
CA PRO A 110 20.39 -5.22 -0.30
C PRO A 110 19.55 -5.39 -1.57
N ALA A 111 18.81 -6.50 -1.66
CA ALA A 111 18.07 -6.85 -2.87
C ALA A 111 16.80 -5.99 -3.05
N PRO A 112 16.44 -5.68 -4.31
CA PRO A 112 15.17 -5.04 -4.62
C PRO A 112 13.96 -5.79 -4.09
N SER A 113 12.97 -5.02 -3.65
CA SER A 113 11.68 -5.54 -3.20
C SER A 113 10.55 -4.63 -3.64
N THR A 114 9.41 -5.24 -3.99
CA THR A 114 8.29 -4.50 -4.62
C THR A 114 7.12 -4.31 -3.66
N ALA A 115 6.91 -5.22 -2.71
CA ALA A 115 5.85 -5.15 -1.72
C ALA A 115 6.39 -5.49 -0.32
N LEU A 116 5.78 -4.93 0.73
CA LEU A 116 6.22 -5.05 2.10
C LEU A 116 5.05 -4.95 3.08
N SER A 117 5.06 -5.76 4.13
CA SER A 117 4.11 -5.70 5.24
C SER A 117 4.75 -6.10 6.57
N LEU A 118 4.17 -5.62 7.68
CA LEU A 118 4.65 -5.90 9.03
C LEU A 118 4.06 -7.19 9.60
N ALA A 119 4.93 -8.06 10.09
CA ALA A 119 4.58 -9.24 10.87
C ALA A 119 4.94 -9.03 12.36
N PRO A 120 4.37 -9.84 13.27
CA PRO A 120 4.65 -9.74 14.71
C PRO A 120 6.14 -9.72 15.05
N ASP A 121 6.98 -10.48 14.36
CA ASP A 121 8.42 -10.60 14.64
C ASP A 121 9.33 -10.20 13.47
N GLY A 122 8.76 -9.61 12.41
CA GLY A 122 9.51 -9.42 11.18
C GLY A 122 8.81 -8.59 10.13
N LEU A 123 9.35 -8.68 8.92
CA LEU A 123 8.78 -8.12 7.71
C LEU A 123 8.49 -9.26 6.75
N VAL A 124 7.33 -9.19 6.11
CA VAL A 124 7.03 -10.01 4.94
C VAL A 124 7.14 -9.13 3.71
N PHE A 125 7.87 -9.59 2.70
CA PHE A 125 8.16 -8.81 1.51
C PHE A 125 8.24 -9.67 0.26
N VAL A 126 8.16 -9.03 -0.90
CA VAL A 126 8.30 -9.69 -2.19
C VAL A 126 9.65 -9.33 -2.79
N ALA A 127 10.49 -10.33 -3.03
CA ALA A 127 11.78 -10.16 -3.69
C ALA A 127 12.20 -11.42 -4.44
N GLY A 128 12.75 -11.24 -5.65
CA GLY A 128 13.26 -12.34 -6.46
C GLY A 128 12.21 -13.40 -6.83
N GLY A 129 10.96 -12.99 -7.08
CA GLY A 129 9.88 -13.90 -7.44
C GLY A 129 9.35 -14.77 -6.30
N ALA A 130 9.47 -14.29 -5.06
CA ALA A 130 8.97 -15.01 -3.90
C ALA A 130 8.44 -14.06 -2.82
N VAL A 131 7.44 -14.54 -2.08
CA VAL A 131 7.06 -14.00 -0.78
C VAL A 131 8.05 -14.52 0.26
N ARG A 132 8.65 -13.59 0.99
CA ARG A 132 9.74 -13.84 1.93
C ARG A 132 9.44 -13.25 3.28
N TRP A 133 10.05 -13.81 4.31
CA TRP A 133 10.04 -13.28 5.67
C TRP A 133 11.46 -13.01 6.15
N ALA A 134 11.66 -11.96 6.93
CA ALA A 134 12.92 -11.71 7.62
C ALA A 134 12.73 -10.88 8.91
N PRO A 135 13.68 -10.95 9.87
CA PRO A 135 13.62 -10.15 11.09
C PRO A 135 13.72 -8.64 10.81
N ARG A 136 13.02 -7.83 11.60
CA ARG A 136 13.01 -6.35 11.49
C ARG A 136 14.37 -5.69 11.69
N ARG A 137 15.26 -6.35 12.42
CA ARG A 137 16.64 -5.89 12.66
C ARG A 137 17.62 -6.35 11.59
N GLY A 138 17.13 -6.95 10.51
CA GLY A 138 17.94 -7.66 9.53
C GLY A 138 18.27 -9.08 9.98
N GLY A 139 18.80 -9.89 9.07
CA GLY A 139 19.16 -11.28 9.34
C GLY A 139 18.82 -12.22 8.20
N ALA A 140 18.82 -13.52 8.50
CA ALA A 140 18.48 -14.56 7.53
C ALA A 140 17.05 -14.38 7.02
N THR A 141 16.89 -14.48 5.71
CA THR A 141 15.59 -14.42 5.04
C THR A 141 15.09 -15.83 4.76
N ALA A 142 13.83 -16.10 5.10
CA ALA A 142 13.12 -17.32 4.73
C ALA A 142 12.25 -17.08 3.49
N VAL A 143 12.14 -18.10 2.63
CA VAL A 143 11.13 -18.11 1.55
C VAL A 143 9.87 -18.73 2.12
N LEU A 144 8.75 -18.01 2.04
CA LEU A 144 7.44 -18.52 2.47
C LEU A 144 6.71 -19.20 1.30
N ALA A 145 6.76 -18.58 0.12
CA ALA A 145 6.11 -19.10 -1.07
C ALA A 145 6.77 -18.55 -2.34
N PRO A 146 6.83 -19.35 -3.44
CA PRO A 146 7.06 -18.77 -4.77
C PRO A 146 5.88 -17.87 -5.14
N SER A 147 6.14 -16.80 -5.90
CA SER A 147 5.10 -15.85 -6.29
C SER A 147 5.44 -15.13 -7.57
N HIS A 148 4.44 -14.85 -8.40
CA HIS A 148 4.64 -14.17 -9.68
C HIS A 148 3.68 -13.00 -9.82
N GLY A 149 4.22 -11.79 -10.04
CA GLY A 149 3.37 -10.61 -10.25
C GLY A 149 2.60 -10.17 -9.01
N VAL A 150 3.17 -10.30 -7.81
CA VAL A 150 2.56 -9.76 -6.59
C VAL A 150 2.53 -8.24 -6.66
N ALA A 151 1.34 -7.66 -6.57
CA ALA A 151 1.11 -6.22 -6.56
C ALA A 151 1.18 -5.67 -5.13
N ALA A 152 0.51 -6.35 -4.19
CA ALA A 152 0.39 -5.91 -2.81
C ALA A 152 0.41 -7.10 -1.84
N ILE A 153 0.87 -6.83 -0.61
CA ILE A 153 0.97 -7.81 0.46
C ILE A 153 0.52 -7.21 1.78
N ALA A 154 -0.16 -8.00 2.60
CA ALA A 154 -0.60 -7.64 3.94
C ALA A 154 -0.41 -8.84 4.88
N VAL A 155 -0.15 -8.58 6.15
CA VAL A 155 -0.05 -9.62 7.18
C VAL A 155 -1.15 -9.43 8.21
N ARG A 156 -1.81 -10.52 8.59
CA ARG A 156 -2.78 -10.54 9.69
C ARG A 156 -2.67 -11.84 10.46
N GLY A 157 -2.53 -11.73 11.78
CA GLY A 157 -2.32 -12.87 12.66
C GLY A 157 -1.09 -13.67 12.22
N ALA A 158 -1.27 -14.97 12.00
CA ALA A 158 -0.20 -15.87 11.59
C ALA A 158 -0.07 -16.05 10.07
N TYR A 159 -0.73 -15.21 9.25
CA TYR A 159 -0.77 -15.38 7.80
C TYR A 159 -0.31 -14.13 7.06
N ALA A 160 0.42 -14.36 5.96
CA ALA A 160 0.64 -13.38 4.91
C ALA A 160 -0.40 -13.57 3.82
N TYR A 161 -0.96 -12.47 3.33
CA TYR A 161 -1.97 -12.39 2.28
C TYR A 161 -1.42 -11.53 1.16
N TRP A 162 -1.60 -11.92 -0.10
CA TRP A 162 -1.13 -11.12 -1.21
C TRP A 162 -2.06 -11.20 -2.42
N ALA A 163 -2.04 -10.11 -3.18
CA ALA A 163 -2.72 -9.99 -4.45
C ALA A 163 -1.72 -10.21 -5.59
N GLU A 164 -2.00 -11.17 -6.46
CA GLU A 164 -1.27 -11.38 -7.70
C GLU A 164 -2.03 -10.75 -8.86
N GLN A 165 -1.33 -9.92 -9.63
CA GLN A 165 -1.86 -9.30 -10.84
C GLN A 165 -2.15 -10.35 -11.91
N ALA A 166 -3.19 -10.06 -12.69
CA ALA A 166 -3.51 -10.82 -13.89
C ALA A 166 -2.37 -10.73 -14.92
N ARG A 167 -2.07 -11.84 -15.61
CA ARG A 167 -1.08 -11.86 -16.70
C ARG A 167 -1.64 -12.57 -17.93
N PRO A 168 -1.80 -11.87 -19.08
CA PRO A 168 -1.57 -10.44 -19.29
C PRO A 168 -2.56 -9.57 -18.49
N ARG A 169 -2.19 -8.30 -18.25
CA ARG A 169 -3.08 -7.32 -17.57
C ARG A 169 -4.41 -7.19 -18.31
N GLY A 170 -5.48 -6.91 -17.56
CA GLY A 170 -6.84 -6.81 -18.10
C GLY A 170 -7.51 -8.16 -18.39
N THR A 171 -6.97 -9.25 -17.84
CA THR A 171 -7.63 -10.56 -17.84
C THR A 171 -8.14 -10.88 -16.44
N LEU A 172 -9.19 -11.69 -16.34
CA LEU A 172 -9.69 -12.21 -15.06
C LEU A 172 -8.83 -13.41 -14.62
N THR A 173 -7.55 -13.17 -14.37
CA THR A 173 -6.58 -14.21 -13.92
C THR A 173 -5.80 -13.79 -12.67
N GLY A 174 -6.10 -12.60 -12.11
CA GLY A 174 -5.54 -12.21 -10.83
C GLY A 174 -6.09 -13.09 -9.71
N SER A 175 -5.36 -13.17 -8.60
CA SER A 175 -5.77 -13.99 -7.47
C SER A 175 -5.41 -13.34 -6.13
N LEU A 176 -6.18 -13.69 -5.10
CA LEU A 176 -5.85 -13.40 -3.70
C LEU A 176 -5.43 -14.70 -3.04
N ARG A 177 -4.23 -14.72 -2.47
CA ARG A 177 -3.62 -15.91 -1.88
C ARG A 177 -3.15 -15.64 -0.46
N ARG A 178 -2.93 -16.71 0.31
CA ARG A 178 -2.31 -16.63 1.62
C ARG A 178 -1.38 -17.81 1.91
N VAL A 179 -0.47 -17.60 2.85
CA VAL A 179 0.42 -18.63 3.40
C VAL A 179 0.64 -18.35 4.88
N HIS A 180 0.79 -19.40 5.68
CA HIS A 180 1.13 -19.25 7.08
C HIS A 180 2.58 -18.72 7.21
N LEU A 181 2.84 -17.88 8.21
CA LEU A 181 4.17 -17.25 8.41
C LEU A 181 5.25 -18.25 8.79
N ALA A 182 4.88 -19.42 9.31
CA ALA A 182 5.79 -20.55 9.52
C ALA A 182 6.09 -21.34 8.22
N GLY A 183 5.57 -20.89 7.07
CA GLY A 183 5.59 -21.62 5.81
C GLY A 183 4.43 -22.62 5.71
N GLY A 184 4.48 -23.47 4.69
CA GLY A 184 3.45 -24.46 4.37
C GLY A 184 2.84 -24.22 2.99
N ASP A 185 1.68 -24.82 2.76
CA ASP A 185 1.00 -24.72 1.48
C ASP A 185 0.38 -23.34 1.28
N VAL A 186 0.41 -22.89 0.03
CA VAL A 186 -0.26 -21.66 -0.39
C VAL A 186 -1.74 -21.96 -0.63
N GLU A 187 -2.60 -21.18 0.01
CA GLU A 187 -4.05 -21.25 -0.19
C GLU A 187 -4.50 -20.13 -1.13
N THR A 188 -5.25 -20.48 -2.17
CA THR A 188 -5.98 -19.50 -3.01
C THR A 188 -7.32 -19.19 -2.35
N LEU A 189 -7.51 -17.93 -1.96
CA LEU A 189 -8.75 -17.45 -1.35
C LEU A 189 -9.78 -17.05 -2.40
N VAL A 190 -9.30 -16.38 -3.44
CA VAL A 190 -10.11 -15.92 -4.58
C VAL A 190 -9.26 -16.02 -5.83
N ASP A 191 -9.88 -16.44 -6.91
CA ASP A 191 -9.28 -16.46 -8.25
C ASP A 191 -10.19 -15.70 -9.23
N GLY A 192 -9.64 -15.34 -10.38
CA GLY A 192 -10.39 -14.66 -11.43
C GLY A 192 -10.70 -13.19 -11.14
N ILE A 193 -9.87 -12.51 -10.32
CA ILE A 193 -10.03 -11.07 -10.06
C ILE A 193 -9.29 -10.23 -11.10
N ASP A 194 -9.91 -9.11 -11.47
CA ASP A 194 -9.37 -8.17 -12.45
C ASP A 194 -8.28 -7.29 -11.82
N ASP A 195 -7.03 -7.54 -12.20
CA ASP A 195 -5.82 -6.75 -11.92
C ASP A 195 -5.78 -6.06 -10.54
N PRO A 196 -5.70 -6.83 -9.43
CA PRO A 196 -5.63 -6.24 -8.10
C PRO A 196 -4.27 -5.57 -7.86
N ASP A 197 -4.27 -4.27 -7.55
CA ASP A 197 -3.07 -3.46 -7.34
C ASP A 197 -2.79 -3.12 -5.86
N ALA A 198 -3.84 -3.02 -5.05
CA ALA A 198 -3.73 -2.72 -3.62
C ALA A 198 -4.50 -3.75 -2.78
N LEU A 199 -4.01 -4.00 -1.57
CA LEU A 199 -4.58 -4.94 -0.61
C LEU A 199 -4.46 -4.38 0.81
N ALA A 200 -5.55 -4.42 1.57
CA ALA A 200 -5.56 -4.23 3.02
C ALA A 200 -6.33 -5.36 3.69
N VAL A 201 -5.90 -5.78 4.88
CA VAL A 201 -6.53 -6.88 5.62
C VAL A 201 -6.89 -6.39 7.03
N GLY A 202 -8.12 -6.65 7.45
CA GLY A 202 -8.65 -6.41 8.79
C GLY A 202 -9.02 -7.71 9.48
N ASP A 203 -9.86 -7.63 10.51
CA ASP A 203 -10.18 -8.78 11.37
C ASP A 203 -10.98 -9.87 10.65
N GLU A 204 -12.02 -9.48 9.94
CA GLU A 204 -12.92 -10.41 9.24
C GLU A 204 -12.94 -10.20 7.72
N ARG A 205 -12.18 -9.22 7.21
CA ARG A 205 -12.29 -8.79 5.82
C ARG A 205 -10.94 -8.43 5.22
N ALA A 206 -10.77 -8.74 3.94
CA ALA A 206 -9.74 -8.18 3.08
C ALA A 206 -10.40 -7.23 2.07
N TRP A 207 -9.75 -6.10 1.82
CA TRP A 207 -10.12 -5.12 0.81
C TRP A 207 -9.04 -5.09 -0.25
N TYR A 208 -9.44 -5.12 -1.52
CA TYR A 208 -8.51 -4.94 -2.63
C TYR A 208 -9.03 -3.88 -3.59
N ALA A 209 -8.12 -3.20 -4.27
CA ALA A 209 -8.45 -2.28 -5.35
C ALA A 209 -7.63 -2.60 -6.58
N GLY A 210 -8.25 -2.58 -7.76
CA GLY A 210 -7.57 -2.71 -9.05
C GLY A 210 -7.70 -1.42 -9.85
N THR A 211 -6.67 -1.09 -10.65
CA THR A 211 -6.65 0.10 -11.52
C THR A 211 -6.69 -0.26 -13.00
N HIS A 212 -7.63 -1.11 -13.42
CA HIS A 212 -7.84 -1.25 -14.86
C HIS A 212 -8.55 -0.01 -15.43
N PHE A 213 -8.19 0.36 -16.67
CA PHE A 213 -8.73 1.47 -17.50
C PHE A 213 -10.22 1.28 -17.87
N VAL A 214 -11.06 1.12 -16.85
CA VAL A 214 -12.47 1.50 -16.87
C VAL A 214 -12.57 2.80 -16.06
N PRO A 215 -13.51 3.71 -16.35
CA PRO A 215 -13.61 5.01 -15.66
C PRO A 215 -13.94 4.93 -14.16
N GLU A 216 -13.82 3.75 -13.53
CA GLU A 216 -14.23 3.46 -12.16
C GLU A 216 -13.17 2.62 -11.45
N ALA A 217 -12.56 3.17 -10.39
CA ALA A 217 -11.78 2.38 -9.44
C ALA A 217 -12.73 1.41 -8.71
N ARG A 218 -12.39 0.12 -8.68
CA ARG A 218 -13.22 -0.91 -8.01
C ARG A 218 -12.55 -1.36 -6.73
N VAL A 219 -13.25 -1.23 -5.61
CA VAL A 219 -12.86 -1.82 -4.32
C VAL A 219 -13.69 -3.07 -4.09
N GLY A 220 -13.04 -4.24 -4.07
CA GLY A 220 -13.67 -5.51 -3.69
C GLY A 220 -13.43 -5.83 -2.21
N VAL A 221 -14.32 -6.64 -1.63
CA VAL A 221 -14.25 -7.07 -0.23
C VAL A 221 -14.42 -8.58 -0.14
N VAL A 222 -13.53 -9.24 0.60
CA VAL A 222 -13.56 -10.70 0.83
C VAL A 222 -13.67 -10.95 2.33
N ALA A 223 -14.63 -11.77 2.77
CA ALA A 223 -14.71 -12.20 4.16
C ALA A 223 -13.63 -13.25 4.47
N LEU A 224 -12.95 -13.11 5.61
CA LEU A 224 -11.93 -14.02 6.11
C LEU A 224 -12.56 -14.94 7.16
N GLY A 225 -12.51 -16.26 6.94
CA GLY A 225 -13.00 -17.27 7.91
C GLY A 225 -14.31 -17.97 7.55
N SER A 226 -15.06 -17.48 6.57
CA SER A 226 -16.16 -18.21 5.92
C SER A 226 -16.30 -17.68 4.50
N VAL A 227 -15.88 -18.45 3.50
CA VAL A 227 -15.91 -18.00 2.10
C VAL A 227 -17.38 -17.83 1.67
N THR A 228 -17.87 -16.60 1.75
CA THR A 228 -19.05 -16.15 1.02
C THR A 228 -18.69 -14.80 0.43
N ILE A 229 -18.49 -14.82 -0.89
CA ILE A 229 -18.12 -13.65 -1.69
C ILE A 229 -19.40 -12.89 -1.98
N ALA A 230 -19.51 -11.67 -1.46
CA ALA A 230 -20.40 -10.69 -2.04
C ALA A 230 -19.52 -9.72 -2.85
N ASP A 231 -19.49 -9.88 -4.18
CA ASP A 231 -19.03 -8.84 -5.10
C ASP A 231 -19.97 -7.64 -4.93
N ARG A 232 -19.72 -6.82 -3.89
CA ARG A 232 -20.42 -5.56 -3.68
C ARG A 232 -19.58 -4.47 -4.31
N ARG A 233 -19.87 -4.23 -5.59
CA ARG A 233 -19.33 -3.12 -6.37
C ARG A 233 -19.77 -1.81 -5.71
N HIS A 234 -18.80 -1.06 -5.18
CA HIS A 234 -19.04 0.33 -4.78
C HIS A 234 -18.59 1.25 -5.91
N PRO A 235 -19.51 1.98 -6.58
CA PRO A 235 -19.12 3.01 -7.53
C PRO A 235 -18.50 4.18 -6.78
N VAL A 236 -17.25 4.52 -7.10
CA VAL A 236 -16.59 5.76 -6.68
C VAL A 236 -16.73 6.73 -7.85
N SER A 237 -17.41 7.87 -7.67
CA SER A 237 -17.81 8.74 -8.78
C SER A 237 -16.65 9.52 -9.43
N GLU A 238 -16.58 9.46 -10.76
CA GLU A 238 -16.08 10.39 -11.79
C GLU A 238 -14.70 11.07 -11.65
N SER A 239 -13.91 10.79 -10.61
CA SER A 239 -12.50 11.23 -10.52
C SER A 239 -11.60 10.01 -10.54
N ALA A 240 -10.77 9.84 -11.57
CA ALA A 240 -9.78 8.76 -11.59
C ALA A 240 -8.71 8.99 -10.51
N VAL A 241 -8.94 8.46 -9.30
CA VAL A 241 -7.92 8.32 -8.26
C VAL A 241 -7.32 6.93 -8.42
N ALA A 242 -6.09 6.86 -8.95
CA ALA A 242 -5.34 5.61 -8.95
C ALA A 242 -4.93 5.32 -7.51
N VAL A 243 -5.50 4.28 -6.90
CA VAL A 243 -5.17 3.86 -5.54
C VAL A 243 -3.81 3.18 -5.57
N THR A 244 -2.80 3.81 -4.98
CA THR A 244 -1.42 3.30 -4.93
C THR A 244 -1.11 2.59 -3.62
N SER A 245 -1.88 2.85 -2.56
CA SER A 245 -1.74 2.16 -1.27
C SER A 245 -3.06 2.13 -0.51
N LEU A 246 -3.30 1.00 0.17
CA LEU A 246 -4.37 0.78 1.12
C LEU A 246 -3.79 0.31 2.44
N LEU A 247 -4.26 0.89 3.55
CA LEU A 247 -3.85 0.50 4.90
C LEU A 247 -5.05 0.48 5.83
N CYS A 248 -5.21 -0.59 6.60
CA CYS A 248 -6.23 -0.69 7.64
C CYS A 248 -5.56 -0.51 9.01
N GLU A 249 -6.00 0.47 9.79
CA GLU A 249 -5.56 0.67 11.17
C GLU A 249 -6.77 0.99 12.05
N GLY A 250 -7.04 0.10 13.01
CA GLY A 250 -8.21 0.20 13.90
C GLY A 250 -9.52 0.34 13.10
N PRO A 251 -10.39 1.32 13.43
CA PRO A 251 -11.68 1.50 12.77
C PRO A 251 -11.57 2.33 11.47
N SER A 252 -10.41 2.41 10.82
CA SER A 252 -10.18 3.30 9.67
C SER A 252 -9.40 2.63 8.54
N LEU A 253 -9.83 2.92 7.31
CA LEU A 253 -9.10 2.62 6.09
C LEU A 253 -8.40 3.90 5.60
N TYR A 254 -7.13 3.80 5.26
CA TYR A 254 -6.36 4.87 4.67
C TYR A 254 -6.09 4.54 3.20
N VAL A 255 -6.29 5.52 2.34
CA VAL A 255 -6.19 5.38 0.89
C VAL A 255 -5.23 6.45 0.38
N ALA A 256 -4.11 6.03 -0.18
CA ALA A 256 -3.20 6.93 -0.90
C ALA A 256 -3.41 6.76 -2.41
N GLY A 257 -3.37 7.87 -3.14
CA GLY A 257 -3.49 7.82 -4.60
C GLY A 257 -3.03 9.09 -5.28
N THR A 258 -2.91 9.02 -6.61
CA THR A 258 -2.68 10.18 -7.47
C THR A 258 -4.00 10.72 -7.99
N VAL A 259 -4.17 12.04 -7.93
CA VAL A 259 -5.36 12.77 -8.37
C VAL A 259 -5.00 13.52 -9.65
N GLY A 260 -5.73 13.27 -10.74
CA GLY A 260 -5.70 14.14 -11.93
C GLY A 260 -6.26 15.53 -11.58
N HIS A 261 -5.85 16.59 -12.30
CA HIS A 261 -6.08 18.00 -11.93
C HIS A 261 -7.53 18.50 -11.79
N ASN A 262 -8.53 17.66 -11.96
CA ASN A 262 -9.90 17.97 -11.60
C ASN A 262 -10.29 16.93 -10.55
N ILE A 263 -10.69 17.34 -9.33
CA ILE A 263 -12.04 17.17 -8.74
C ILE A 263 -11.99 17.62 -7.26
N GLY A 264 -12.85 18.60 -6.91
CA GLY A 264 -13.31 18.84 -5.54
C GLY A 264 -14.41 17.84 -5.15
N GLY A 265 -14.03 16.56 -4.99
CA GLY A 265 -14.97 15.45 -4.90
C GLY A 265 -15.26 15.04 -3.47
N VAL A 266 -16.51 15.15 -3.05
CA VAL A 266 -16.99 14.70 -1.74
C VAL A 266 -17.23 13.19 -1.80
N VAL A 267 -16.58 12.42 -0.92
CA VAL A 267 -16.99 11.02 -0.65
C VAL A 267 -18.32 11.07 0.10
N GLN A 268 -19.43 10.99 -0.63
CA GLN A 268 -20.77 10.88 -0.05
C GLN A 268 -21.25 9.42 -0.10
N ARG A 269 -21.67 8.93 1.06
CA ARG A 269 -22.41 7.67 1.20
C ARG A 269 -23.80 7.85 0.57
N ARG A 270 -24.21 6.99 -0.37
CA ARG A 270 -25.64 6.75 -0.61
C ARG A 270 -26.18 5.81 0.49
N PRO A 271 -27.33 6.11 1.11
CA PRO A 271 -27.96 5.17 2.04
C PRO A 271 -28.31 3.87 1.31
N ALA A 272 -28.35 2.78 2.09
CA ALA A 272 -28.90 1.50 1.64
C ALA A 272 -30.38 1.63 1.28
#